data_AF-A0A381I7T1-F1
#
_entry.id   AF-A0A381I7T1-F1
#
_cell.length_a   1.000
_cell.length_b   1.000
_cell.length_c   1.000
_cell.angle_alpha   90.00
_cell.angle_beta   90.00
_cell.angle_gamma   90.00
#
_symmetry.space_group_name_H-M   'P 1'
#
loop_
_entity.id
_entity.type
_entity.pdbx_description
1 polymer ?
#
loop_
_entity_poly.entity_id
_entity_poly.type
_entity_poly.pdbx_seq_one_letter_code
_entity_poly.pdbx_strand_id
1 'polypeptide(L)'
;MKNIDYMEKYSPNCWMLNYSNPASIIAEAVRRLRPNSRVINICDMPIGMEHNIARIAGLKSRKHMDIRYFGLNHFGLVYFN
;
A
#
# COMPACT_ATOMS: atom_id res chain seq x y z
N MET A 1 -17.75 -5.87 -3.53
CA MET A 1 -17.27 -4.56 -3.02
C MET A 1 -18.16 -4.01 -1.89
N LYS A 2 -18.78 -4.88 -1.09
CA LYS A 2 -19.82 -4.51 -0.12
C LYS A 2 -19.38 -3.46 0.90
N ASN A 3 -18.15 -3.55 1.41
CA ASN A 3 -17.62 -2.59 2.38
C ASN A 3 -17.42 -1.19 1.77
N ILE A 4 -17.06 -1.11 0.49
CA ILE A 4 -16.96 0.17 -0.24
C ILE A 4 -18.36 0.75 -0.42
N ASP A 5 -19.35 -0.07 -0.78
CA ASP A 5 -20.73 0.38 -0.94
C ASP A 5 -21.30 0.95 0.37
N TYR A 6 -20.97 0.34 1.52
CA TYR A 6 -21.33 0.88 2.84
C TYR A 6 -20.63 2.19 3.15
N MET A 7 -19.32 2.26 2.90
CA MET A 7 -18.54 3.48 3.10
C MET A 7 -19.15 4.65 2.34
N GLU A 8 -19.42 4.48 1.04
CA GLU A 8 -19.98 5.53 0.19
C GLU A 8 -21.40 5.94 0.60
N LYS A 9 -22.21 4.99 1.06
CA LYS A 9 -23.58 5.25 1.51
C LYS A 9 -23.63 6.07 2.80
N TYR A 10 -22.81 5.73 3.79
CA TYR A 10 -22.93 6.29 5.14
C TYR A 10 -21.90 7.37 5.44
N SER A 11 -20.84 7.48 4.65
CA SER A 11 -19.77 8.46 4.83
C SER A 11 -19.15 8.81 3.48
N PRO A 12 -19.88 9.50 2.59
CA PRO A 12 -19.49 9.70 1.19
C PRO A 12 -18.16 10.46 0.99
N ASN A 13 -17.67 11.12 2.04
CA ASN A 13 -16.44 11.90 1.99
C ASN A 13 -15.22 11.20 2.62
N CYS A 14 -15.37 10.04 3.27
CA CYS A 14 -14.26 9.39 3.92
C CYS A 14 -13.35 8.63 2.93
N TRP A 15 -12.19 8.22 3.41
CA TRP A 15 -11.23 7.39 2.68
C TRP A 15 -11.13 6.02 3.34
N MET A 16 -11.11 4.96 2.54
CA MET A 16 -10.76 3.62 3.00
C MET A 16 -9.25 3.40 2.87
N LEU A 17 -8.60 3.12 3.99
CA LEU A 17 -7.23 2.60 4.01
C LEU A 17 -7.29 1.07 4.01
N ASN A 18 -7.14 0.46 2.85
CA ASN A 18 -7.24 -0.99 2.69
C ASN A 18 -5.86 -1.66 2.77
N TYR A 19 -5.63 -2.41 3.85
CA TYR A 19 -4.46 -3.25 4.08
C TYR A 19 -4.80 -4.75 3.99
N SER A 20 -6.00 -5.10 3.51
CA SER A 20 -6.43 -6.50 3.38
C SER A 20 -5.79 -7.17 2.16
N ASN A 21 -5.45 -8.45 2.30
CA ASN A 21 -4.83 -9.25 1.26
C ASN A 21 -5.81 -10.21 0.56
N PRO A 22 -5.52 -10.65 -0.68
CA PRO A 22 -4.36 -10.30 -1.51
C PRO A 22 -4.52 -8.92 -2.19
N ALA A 23 -3.69 -7.94 -1.82
CA ALA A 23 -3.93 -6.54 -2.17
C ALA A 23 -3.81 -6.26 -3.68
N SER A 24 -2.91 -6.94 -4.41
CA SER A 24 -2.83 -6.84 -5.88
C SER A 24 -4.15 -7.20 -6.58
N ILE A 25 -4.80 -8.29 -6.16
CA ILE A 25 -6.07 -8.76 -6.76
C ILE A 25 -7.21 -7.82 -6.36
N ILE A 26 -7.26 -7.43 -5.08
CA ILE A 26 -8.30 -6.53 -4.57
C ILE A 26 -8.20 -5.15 -5.24
N ALA A 27 -7.01 -4.58 -5.34
CA ALA A 27 -6.79 -3.28 -5.97
C ALA A 27 -7.21 -3.27 -7.45
N GLU A 28 -6.91 -4.34 -8.19
CA GLU A 28 -7.37 -4.48 -9.58
C GLU A 28 -8.90 -4.60 -9.67
N ALA A 29 -9.53 -5.33 -8.75
CA ALA A 29 -10.98 -5.41 -8.68
C ALA A 29 -11.62 -4.04 -8.33
N VAL A 30 -11.02 -3.27 -7.42
CA VAL A 30 -11.47 -1.90 -7.10
C VAL A 30 -11.33 -1.01 -8.33
N ARG A 31 -10.18 -1.04 -9.02
CA ARG A 31 -9.95 -0.27 -10.25
C ARG A 31 -11.02 -0.55 -11.32
N ARG A 32 -11.40 -1.82 -11.51
CA ARG A 32 -12.42 -2.21 -12.51
C ARG A 32 -13.84 -1.89 -12.10
N LEU A 33 -14.21 -2.18 -10.85
CA LEU A 33 -15.61 -2.16 -10.40
C LEU A 33 -16.00 -0.85 -9.70
N ARG A 34 -15.03 -0.11 -9.18
CA ARG A 34 -15.19 1.05 -8.30
C ARG A 34 -14.09 2.11 -8.56
N PRO A 35 -13.89 2.55 -9.82
CA PRO A 35 -12.74 3.41 -10.19
C PRO A 35 -12.71 4.78 -9.50
N ASN A 36 -13.87 5.28 -9.05
CA ASN A 36 -14.02 6.61 -8.43
C ASN A 36 -14.09 6.56 -6.90
N SER A 37 -14.05 5.36 -6.30
CA SER A 37 -14.13 5.21 -4.85
C SER A 37 -12.84 5.70 -4.18
N ARG A 38 -12.98 6.38 -3.04
CA ARG A 38 -11.86 6.91 -2.25
C ARG A 38 -11.17 5.80 -1.45
N VAL A 39 -10.39 4.96 -2.15
CA VAL A 39 -9.69 3.80 -1.56
C VAL A 39 -8.20 3.91 -1.80
N ILE A 40 -7.40 3.81 -0.73
CA ILE A 40 -5.94 3.67 -0.81
C ILE A 40 -5.61 2.23 -0.41
N ASN A 41 -5.05 1.47 -1.35
CA ASN A 41 -4.56 0.12 -1.09
C ASN A 41 -3.08 0.21 -0.68
N ILE A 42 -2.73 -0.31 0.50
CA ILE A 42 -1.36 -0.23 1.05
C ILE A 42 -0.88 -1.59 1.54
N CYS A 43 0.45 -1.76 1.60
CA CYS A 43 1.12 -2.95 2.09
C CYS A 43 2.28 -2.54 2.99
N ASP A 44 2.47 -3.25 4.09
CA ASP A 44 3.50 -3.04 5.09
C ASP A 44 4.80 -3.81 4.81
N MET A 45 4.79 -4.77 3.87
CA MET A 45 5.99 -5.54 3.52
C MET A 45 7.18 -4.67 3.07
N PRO A 46 7.03 -3.62 2.23
CA PRO A 46 8.14 -2.70 1.92
C PRO A 46 8.68 -1.97 3.15
N ILE A 47 7.83 -1.62 4.12
CA ILE A 47 8.25 -1.00 5.39
C ILE A 47 9.12 -1.96 6.20
N GLY A 48 8.76 -3.24 6.26
CA GLY A 48 9.58 -4.29 6.88
C GLY A 48 10.94 -4.46 6.18
N MET A 49 10.96 -4.40 4.84
CA MET A 49 12.19 -4.45 4.05
C MET A 49 13.11 -3.25 4.35
N GLU A 50 12.56 -2.03 4.36
CA GLU A 50 13.28 -0.82 4.74
C GLU A 50 13.89 -0.92 6.15
N HIS A 51 13.14 -1.43 7.13
CA HIS A 51 13.67 -1.64 8.48
C HIS A 51 14.86 -2.63 8.50
N ASN A 52 14.78 -3.72 7.71
CA ASN A 52 15.86 -4.68 7.62
C ASN A 52 17.10 -4.10 6.94
N ILE A 53 16.94 -3.36 5.85
CA ILE A 53 18.04 -2.68 5.15
C ILE A 53 18.71 -1.69 6.11
N ALA A 54 17.95 -0.84 6.79
CA ALA A 54 18.49 0.15 7.73
C ALA A 54 19.29 -0.51 8.86
N ARG A 55 18.79 -1.63 9.41
CA ARG A 55 19.50 -2.41 10.44
C ARG A 55 20.81 -2.99 9.93
N ILE A 56 20.82 -3.57 8.73
CA ILE A 56 22.03 -4.14 8.12
C ILE A 56 23.06 -3.03 7.83
N ALA A 57 22.60 -1.87 7.36
CA ALA A 57 23.45 -0.72 7.07
C ALA A 57 23.89 0.09 8.31
N GLY A 58 23.49 -0.31 9.53
CA GLY A 58 23.83 0.39 10.77
C GLY A 58 23.12 1.75 10.97
N LEU A 59 22.01 1.99 10.26
CA LEU A 59 21.24 3.22 10.37
C LEU A 59 20.27 3.17 11.57
N LYS A 60 20.12 4.28 12.29
CA LYS A 60 19.20 4.40 13.45
C LYS A 60 17.72 4.33 13.06
N SER A 61 17.38 4.66 11.82
CA SER A 61 16.00 4.74 11.34
C SER A 61 15.95 4.47 9.85
N ARG A 62 14.92 3.75 9.39
CA ARG A 62 14.63 3.61 7.96
C ARG A 62 14.41 4.93 7.25
N LYS A 63 13.92 5.95 7.98
CA LYS A 63 13.68 7.30 7.44
C LYS A 63 14.96 8.06 7.12
N HIS A 64 16.14 7.49 7.40
CA HIS A 64 17.42 8.04 6.96
C HIS A 64 17.82 7.56 5.55
N MET A 65 17.02 6.69 4.94
CA MET A 65 17.20 6.26 3.56
C MET A 65 16.19 6.99 2.67
N ASP A 66 16.67 7.51 1.55
CA ASP A 66 15.82 7.88 0.43
C ASP A 66 15.86 6.73 -0.58
N ILE A 67 14.72 6.09 -0.82
CA ILE A 67 14.62 4.90 -1.66
C ILE A 67 13.58 5.11 -2.75
N ARG A 68 13.81 4.46 -3.88
CA ARG A 68 12.82 4.31 -4.94
C ARG A 68 12.34 2.86 -4.95
N TYR A 69 11.04 2.67 -5.21
CA TYR A 69 10.41 1.35 -5.24
C TYR A 69 9.48 1.25 -6.44
N PHE A 70 9.48 0.11 -7.13
CA PHE A 70 8.51 -0.20 -8.17
C PHE A 70 8.17 -1.70 -8.19
N GLY A 71 7.01 -2.02 -8.74
CA GLY A 71 6.52 -3.40 -8.88
C GLY A 71 5.04 -3.50 -8.52
N LEU A 72 4.55 -4.73 -8.43
CA LEU A 72 3.21 -5.01 -7.90
C LEU A 72 3.29 -5.19 -6.38
N ASN A 73 2.13 -5.17 -5.73
CA ASN A 73 2.06 -5.59 -4.34
C ASN A 73 2.55 -7.05 -4.22
N HIS A 74 3.50 -7.26 -3.29
CA HIS A 74 4.24 -8.52 -3.09
C HIS A 74 5.11 -8.97 -4.27
N PHE A 75 5.42 -8.08 -5.23
CA PHE A 75 6.25 -8.42 -6.39
C PHE A 75 6.97 -7.16 -6.92
N GLY A 76 7.93 -6.66 -6.16
CA GLY A 76 8.64 -5.43 -6.48
C GLY A 76 10.08 -5.40 -5.99
N LEU A 77 10.79 -4.34 -6.38
CA LEU A 77 12.22 -4.16 -6.14
C LEU A 77 12.51 -2.74 -5.63
N VAL A 78 13.46 -2.65 -4.69
CA VAL A 78 13.99 -1.40 -4.14
C VAL A 78 15.23 -0.96 -4.92
N TYR A 79 15.34 0.35 -5.15
CA TYR A 79 16.45 1.05 -5.76
C TYR A 79 16.93 2.13 -4.79
N PHE A 80 18.25 2.32 -4.72
CA PHE A 80 18.85 3.43 -4.01
C PHE A 80 19.24 4.50 -5.04
N ASN A 81 19.06 5.76 -4.67
CA ASN A 81 19.56 6.90 -5.46
C ASN A 81 21.09 7.01 -5.38
#